data_AF-A0A7L4RQS2-F1
#
_entry.id   AF-A0A7L4RQS2-F1
#
_cell.length_a   1.000
_cell.length_b   1.000
_cell.length_c   1.000
_cell.angle_alpha   90.00
_cell.angle_beta   90.00
_cell.angle_gamma   90.00
#
_symmetry.space_group_name_H-M   'P 1'
#
loop_
_entity.id
_entity.type
_entity.pdbx_description
1 polymer ?
#
loop_
_entity_poly.entity_id
_entity_poly.type
_entity_poly.pdbx_seq_one_letter_code
_entity_poly.pdbx_strand_id
1 'polypeptide(L)' 'MKALSLRQPFAEYVVSGTKTIELRTWNTNFRGKFFVHASGKHQTLPTGVIIGSAELVDVIKYENESDFLKDKKKHLCD' A
#
# COMPACT_ATOMS: atom_id res chain seq x y z
N MET A 1 -1.18 -10.02 15.24
CA MET A 1 -1.25 -8.75 14.47
C MET A 1 -0.96 -9.06 13.00
N LYS A 2 -1.69 -8.47 12.03
CA LYS A 2 -1.49 -8.75 10.60
C LYS A 2 -0.38 -7.88 10.02
N ALA A 3 0.21 -8.32 8.91
CA ALA A 3 1.19 -7.55 8.15
C ALA A 3 0.93 -7.69 6.64
N LEU A 4 1.30 -6.66 5.88
CA LEU A 4 1.28 -6.68 4.42
C LEU A 4 2.67 -6.30 3.89
N SER A 5 3.19 -7.12 2.99
CA SER A 5 4.45 -6.86 2.29
C SER A 5 4.21 -5.93 1.11
N LEU A 6 4.87 -4.78 1.12
CA LEU A 6 4.87 -3.78 0.04
C LEU A 6 6.29 -3.66 -0.52
N ARG A 7 6.43 -3.57 -1.84
CA ARG A 7 7.74 -3.41 -2.48
C ARG A 7 8.21 -1.96 -2.31
N GLN A 8 9.48 -1.74 -1.96
CA GLN A 8 10.04 -0.38 -1.97
C GLN A 8 10.07 0.21 -3.39
N PRO A 9 9.81 1.53 -3.55
CA PRO A 9 9.63 2.56 -2.51
C PRO A 9 8.17 2.71 -1.99
N PHE A 10 7.22 1.91 -2.46
CA PHE A 10 5.81 2.07 -2.08
C PHE A 10 5.52 1.75 -0.61
N ALA A 11 6.33 0.90 0.02
CA ALA A 11 6.24 0.67 1.46
C ALA A 11 6.47 1.97 2.24
N GLU A 12 7.51 2.71 1.88
CA GLU A 12 7.82 4.03 2.44
C GLU A 12 6.67 5.01 2.20
N TYR A 13 6.12 5.05 0.97
CA TYR A 13 5.03 5.96 0.64
C TYR A 13 3.75 5.71 1.44
N VAL A 14 3.46 4.45 1.78
CA VAL A 14 2.32 4.12 2.64
C VAL A 14 2.58 4.55 4.07
N VAL A 15 3.77 4.29 4.61
CA VAL A 15 4.12 4.66 6.00
C VAL A 15 4.24 6.18 6.17
N SER A 16 4.73 6.90 5.16
CA SER A 16 4.81 8.36 5.15
C SER A 16 3.46 9.05 4.89
N GLY A 17 2.43 8.30 4.48
CA GLY A 17 1.12 8.82 4.10
C GLY A 17 1.04 9.45 2.70
N THR A 18 2.11 9.39 1.91
CA THR A 18 2.15 9.91 0.53
C THR A 18 1.26 9.08 -0.40
N LYS A 19 1.21 7.76 -0.18
CA LYS A 19 0.33 6.81 -0.87
C LYS A 19 -0.73 6.33 0.10
N THR A 20 -1.99 6.68 -0.16
CA THR A 20 -3.13 6.35 0.71
C THR A 20 -3.97 5.19 0.20
N ILE A 21 -3.80 4.80 -1.07
CA ILE A 21 -4.48 3.65 -1.68
C ILE A 21 -3.44 2.62 -2.15
N GLU A 22 -3.54 1.39 -1.64
CA GLU A 22 -2.75 0.24 -2.11
C GLU A 22 -3.55 -0.59 -3.12
N LEU A 23 -2.90 -1.05 -4.19
CA LEU A 23 -3.55 -1.79 -5.28
C LEU A 23 -3.22 -3.28 -5.19
N ARG A 24 -4.24 -4.14 -5.29
CA ARG A 24 -4.11 -5.60 -5.31
C ARG A 24 -5.15 -6.24 -6.23
N THR A 25 -4.83 -7.42 -6.73
CA THR A 25 -5.75 -8.26 -7.54
C THR A 25 -6.71 -9.09 -6.70
N TRP A 26 -6.62 -9.02 -5.37
CA TRP A 26 -7.44 -9.76 -4.41
C TRP A 26 -8.05 -8.82 -3.37
N ASN A 27 -9.17 -9.24 -2.79
CA ASN A 27 -9.90 -8.48 -1.78
C ASN A 27 -9.67 -9.05 -0.36
N THR A 28 -9.92 -8.24 0.66
CA THR A 28 -9.87 -8.61 2.07
C THR A 28 -11.01 -7.99 2.87
N ASN A 29 -11.60 -8.79 3.75
CA ASN A 29 -12.60 -8.33 4.72
C ASN A 29 -11.96 -7.74 5.99
N PHE A 30 -10.63 -7.76 6.10
CA PHE A 30 -9.94 -7.18 7.25
C PHE A 30 -10.07 -5.65 7.27
N ARG A 31 -10.30 -5.09 8.45
CA ARG A 31 -10.25 -3.65 8.73
C ARG A 31 -9.50 -3.41 10.04
N GLY A 32 -8.78 -2.29 10.12
CA GLY A 32 -7.96 -1.92 11.26
C GLY A 32 -6.46 -1.97 10.99
N LYS A 33 -5.69 -1.87 12.07
CA LYS A 33 -4.23 -1.68 12.03
C LYS A 33 -3.45 -2.93 11.60
N PHE A 34 -2.50 -2.76 10.71
CA PHE A 34 -1.57 -3.80 10.25
C PHE A 34 -0.15 -3.24 10.10
N PHE A 35 0.85 -4.13 10.14
CA PHE A 35 2.25 -3.76 9.90
C PHE A 35 2.59 -3.72 8.41
N VAL A 36 3.45 -2.79 8.03
CA VAL A 36 4.00 -2.68 6.67
C VAL A 36 5.40 -3.27 6.66
N HIS A 37 5.56 -4.36 5.92
CA HIS A 37 6.86 -4.97 5.66
C HIS A 37 7.42 -4.46 4.32
N ALA A 38 8.64 -3.95 4.34
CA ALA A 38 9.32 -3.45 3.15
C ALA A 38 10.04 -4.58 2.41
N SER A 39 9.55 -4.96 1.23
CA SER A 39 10.12 -6.03 0.40
C SER A 39 10.87 -5.51 -0.83
N GLY A 40 11.59 -6.40 -1.50
CA GLY A 40 12.34 -6.12 -2.72
C GLY A 40 13.78 -5.70 -2.48
N LYS A 41 14.39 -5.07 -3.49
CA LYS A 41 15.74 -4.50 -3.43
C LYS A 41 15.63 -3.00 -3.69
N HIS A 42 16.07 -2.20 -2.74
CA HIS A 42 16.21 -0.76 -2.87
C HIS A 42 17.63 -0.37 -2.46
N GLN A 43 18.23 0.61 -3.12
CA GLN A 43 19.63 0.97 -2.85
C GLN A 43 19.79 1.70 -1.52
N THR A 44 18.79 2.51 -1.16
CA THR A 44 18.87 3.45 -0.02
C THR A 44 17.88 3.20 1.10
N LEU A 45 16.78 2.47 0.83
CA LEU A 45 15.70 2.28 1.79
C LEU A 45 15.81 0.89 2.41
N PRO A 46 15.44 0.72 3.69
CA PRO A 46 15.48 -0.57 4.35
C PRO A 46 14.54 -1.57 3.66
N THR A 47 14.99 -2.82 3.56
CA THR A 47 14.23 -3.96 3.04
C THR A 47 14.37 -5.17 3.96
N GLY A 48 13.41 -6.09 3.92
CA GLY A 48 13.38 -7.26 4.79
C GLY A 48 12.94 -6.99 6.23
N VAL A 49 12.41 -5.78 6.50
CA VAL A 49 12.04 -5.33 7.85
C VAL A 49 10.65 -4.72 7.88
N ILE A 50 10.03 -4.71 9.07
CA ILE A 50 8.82 -3.91 9.32
C ILE A 50 9.27 -2.47 9.52
N ILE A 51 8.75 -1.57 8.69
CA ILE A 51 9.13 -0.14 8.71
C ILE A 51 8.06 0.73 9.38
N GLY A 52 6.87 0.19 9.62
CA GLY A 52 5.77 0.94 10.23
C GLY A 52 4.47 0.16 10.26
N SER A 53 3.38 0.89 10.46
CA SER A 53 2.02 0.36 10.46
C SER A 53 1.08 1.31 9.75
N ALA A 54 0.03 0.76 9.13
CA ALA A 54 -1.06 1.52 8.53
C ALA A 54 -2.40 0.95 8.99
N GLU A 55 -3.48 1.69 8.78
CA GLU A 55 -4.84 1.27 9.09
C GLU A 55 -5.63 1.07 7.79
N LEU A 56 -6.18 -0.12 7.60
CA LEU A 56 -7.04 -0.41 6.47
C LEU A 56 -8.48 -0.03 6.83
N VAL A 57 -8.95 1.08 6.27
CA VAL A 57 -10.29 1.63 6.54
C VAL A 57 -11.34 1.12 5.54
N ASP A 58 -10.99 0.99 4.27
CA ASP A 58 -11.90 0.46 3.26
C ASP A 58 -11.19 -0.16 2.04
N VAL A 59 -11.96 -0.81 1.17
CA VAL A 59 -11.50 -1.38 -0.11
C VAL A 59 -12.39 -0.87 -1.24
N ILE A 60 -11.77 -0.21 -2.20
CA ILE A 60 -12.41 0.28 -3.42
C ILE A 60 -12.30 -0.80 -4.50
N LYS A 61 -13.40 -1.08 -5.20
CA LYS A 61 -13.40 -1.89 -6.42
C LYS A 61 -13.47 -0.95 -7.61
N TYR A 62 -12.45 -0.97 -8.47
CA TYR A 62 -12.46 -0.23 -9.72
C TYR A 62 -13.08 -1.09 -10.82
N GLU A 63 -14.23 -0.69 -11.34
CA GLU A 63 -14.93 -1.38 -12.44
C GLU A 63 -14.52 -0.85 -13.81
N ASN A 64 -14.07 0.41 -13.87
CA ASN A 64 -13.68 1.10 -15.09
C ASN A 64 -12.40 1.90 -14.89
N GLU A 65 -11.71 2.18 -15.99
CA GLU A 65 -10.44 2.91 -16.01
C GLU A 65 -10.59 4.37 -15.55
N SER A 66 -11.75 4.99 -15.80
CA SER A 66 -11.99 6.38 -15.38
C SER A 66 -11.92 6.53 -13.86
N ASP A 67 -12.54 5.62 -13.11
CA ASP A 67 -12.52 5.64 -11.65
C ASP A 67 -11.13 5.33 -11.10
N PHE A 68 -10.40 4.43 -11.75
CA PHE A 68 -9.00 4.17 -11.41
C PHE A 68 -8.14 5.42 -11.59
N LEU A 69 -8.23 6.08 -12.76
CA LEU A 69 -7.43 7.27 -13.08
C LEU A 69 -7.74 8.47 -12.18
N LYS A 70 -8.98 8.62 -11.68
CA LYS A 70 -9.34 9.67 -10.70
C LYS A 70 -8.49 9.58 -9.44
N ASP A 71 -8.13 8.37 -9.02
CA ASP A 71 -7.35 8.12 -7.81
C ASP A 71 -5.85 7.97 -8.07
N LYS A 72 -5.35 8.29 -9.28
CA LYS A 72 -3.94 8.15 -9.65
C LYS A 72 -2.98 8.82 -8.67
N LYS A 73 -3.35 9.98 -8.15
CA LYS A 73 -2.55 10.72 -7.13
C LYS A 73 -2.50 10.03 -5.77
N LYS A 74 -3.48 9.18 -5.44
CA LYS A 74 -3.56 8.48 -4.15
C LYS A 74 -2.85 7.13 -4.17
N HIS A 75 -2.89 6.42 -5.31
CA HIS A 75 -2.23 5.13 -5.45
C HIS A 75 -0.83 5.22 -6.09
N LEU A 76 -0.49 6.31 -6.78
CA LEU A 76 0.85 6.57 -7.35
C LEU A 76 1.37 5.40 -8.20
N CYS A 77 0.46 4.70 -8.87
CA CYS A 77 0.80 3.67 -9.84
C CYS A 77 0.65 4.30 -11.21
N ASP A 78 1.67 4.12 -12.05
CA ASP A 78 1.66 4.60 -13.42
C ASP A 78 0.87 3.70 -14.36
#